data_AF-A0A292Z7H7-F1
#
_entry.id   AF-A0A292Z7H7-F1
#
_cell.length_a   1.000
_cell.length_b   1.000
_cell.length_c   1.000
_cell.angle_alpha   90.00
_cell.angle_beta   90.00
_cell.angle_gamma   90.00
#
_symmetry.space_group_name_H-M   'P 1'
#
loop_
_entity.id
_entity.type
_entity.pdbx_description
1 polymer ?
#
loop_
_entity_poly.entity_id
_entity_poly.type
_entity_poly.pdbx_seq_one_letter_code
_entity_poly.pdbx_strand_id
1 'polypeptide(L)'
;MTTPPPESPASADAVAETAAWPDPPERGRCWFRGCPNEVPQSAGGGRPKVVCEEWVDGLRHTRLNKSLAKRGRITVPAPGSGGVGPSSGLAAQESGEHSDKPVTAARQTYGQVLAHVQATLGTLPGLVERLEVAARTVADQEQAAAEIAAVERSSRALVDAAEADRDAARAAARASAQEAEAAEAARVAAEAVAETALENEETADAARVEALAAQAAAEQVAGQQRQRADDAEQTLVAVRRELERTGERAAAFAAELEQARTRAEDLRGELERAKQEAADLAAERARLVGELDAARAVLEEERAAIGQVRTELATATAKLGAARDSADRVRGELEAARGVVEEERAVIGQVRTELATATAQLEAARRQSDADREHAAERLADQRARADDAVAAAERLRTELAELRREHADTQAREK
;
A
#
# COMPACT_ATOMS: atom_id res chain seq x y z
N MET A 1 2.70 -34.60 7.46
CA MET A 1 2.90 -35.93 8.05
C MET A 1 1.54 -36.56 8.20
N THR A 2 1.20 -37.35 7.20
CA THR A 2 -0.06 -38.04 6.99
C THR A 2 0.09 -39.43 7.62
N THR A 3 -0.75 -39.78 8.58
CA THR A 3 -0.86 -41.15 9.09
C THR A 3 -2.32 -41.54 9.11
N PRO A 4 -2.76 -42.46 8.24
CA PRO A 4 -4.00 -43.19 8.42
C PRO A 4 -3.74 -44.51 9.18
N PRO A 5 -4.70 -44.96 10.00
CA PRO A 5 -4.97 -46.38 10.24
C PRO A 5 -6.43 -46.71 9.80
N PRO A 6 -6.94 -47.95 9.90
CA PRO A 6 -6.29 -49.26 10.06
C PRO A 6 -6.68 -50.29 8.96
N GLU A 7 -5.93 -51.38 8.87
CA GLU A 7 -6.25 -52.58 8.11
C GLU A 7 -7.07 -53.61 8.93
N SER A 8 -7.79 -54.46 8.19
CA SER A 8 -8.45 -55.75 8.52
C SER A 8 -9.95 -55.73 8.87
N PRO A 9 -10.74 -56.78 8.51
CA PRO A 9 -10.32 -58.13 8.07
C PRO A 9 -10.93 -58.63 6.75
N ALA A 10 -10.21 -59.52 6.06
CA ALA A 10 -10.75 -60.38 5.01
C ALA A 10 -11.26 -61.70 5.64
N SER A 11 -12.57 -61.90 5.58
CA SER A 11 -13.25 -63.15 5.91
C SER A 11 -13.07 -64.13 4.76
N ALA A 12 -12.51 -65.30 5.04
CA ALA A 12 -12.41 -66.43 4.12
C ALA A 12 -13.60 -67.37 4.34
N ASP A 13 -14.58 -67.32 3.44
CA ASP A 13 -15.58 -68.39 3.27
C ASP A 13 -15.13 -69.32 2.14
N ALA A 14 -14.94 -70.58 2.49
CA ALA A 14 -14.58 -71.67 1.59
C ALA A 14 -15.83 -72.16 0.84
N VAL A 15 -15.85 -71.99 -0.48
CA VAL A 15 -16.87 -72.56 -1.37
C VAL A 15 -16.21 -73.57 -2.31
N ALA A 16 -16.66 -74.82 -2.18
CA ALA A 16 -16.63 -75.98 -3.07
C ALA A 16 -15.78 -75.91 -4.36
N GLU A 17 -14.83 -76.86 -4.46
CA GLU A 17 -14.13 -77.27 -5.70
C GLU A 17 -15.12 -77.53 -6.84
N THR A 18 -15.04 -76.70 -7.88
CA THR A 18 -15.66 -76.90 -9.18
C THR A 18 -14.62 -77.47 -10.14
N ALA A 19 -15.00 -78.52 -10.87
CA ALA A 19 -14.15 -79.26 -11.80
C ALA A 19 -13.30 -78.34 -12.70
N ALA A 20 -11.98 -78.46 -12.58
CA ALA A 20 -11.00 -77.71 -13.36
C ALA A 20 -11.08 -78.12 -14.84
N TRP A 21 -11.64 -77.24 -15.67
CA TRP A 21 -11.54 -77.31 -17.12
C TRP A 21 -10.40 -76.40 -17.60
N PRO A 22 -9.55 -76.85 -18.55
CA PRO A 22 -8.27 -76.20 -18.84
C PRO A 22 -8.40 -74.85 -19.54
N ASP A 23 -7.37 -74.03 -19.36
CA ASP A 23 -7.19 -72.67 -19.93
C ASP A 23 -7.38 -72.59 -21.45
N PRO A 24 -7.79 -71.41 -21.97
CA PRO A 24 -8.17 -71.22 -23.38
C PRO A 24 -7.02 -71.54 -24.35
N PRO A 25 -7.34 -72.11 -25.54
CA PRO A 25 -6.32 -72.46 -26.53
C PRO A 25 -5.61 -71.24 -27.10
N GLU A 26 -4.36 -71.42 -27.54
CA GLU A 26 -3.54 -70.45 -28.25
C GLU A 26 -4.36 -69.67 -29.32
N ARG A 27 -4.09 -68.36 -29.46
CA ARG A 27 -4.85 -67.47 -30.35
C ARG A 27 -4.96 -68.07 -31.75
N GLY A 28 -6.20 -68.27 -32.22
CA GLY A 28 -6.48 -68.79 -33.57
C GLY A 28 -7.02 -70.23 -33.61
N ARG A 29 -6.96 -71.01 -32.53
CA ARG A 29 -7.55 -72.36 -32.50
C ARG A 29 -9.00 -72.36 -32.00
N CYS A 30 -9.81 -73.28 -32.54
CA CYS A 30 -11.19 -73.48 -32.08
C CYS A 30 -11.22 -73.99 -30.62
N TRP A 31 -12.21 -73.53 -29.84
CA TRP A 31 -12.37 -73.94 -28.44
C TRP A 31 -12.67 -75.45 -28.25
N PHE A 32 -13.21 -76.13 -29.26
CA PHE A 32 -13.44 -77.58 -29.20
C PHE A 32 -12.11 -78.34 -29.41
N ARG A 33 -11.67 -79.13 -28.42
CA ARG A 33 -10.44 -79.93 -28.49
C ARG A 33 -10.50 -80.91 -29.67
N GLY A 34 -9.47 -80.92 -30.51
CA GLY A 34 -9.35 -81.81 -31.67
C GLY A 34 -9.87 -81.23 -32.99
N CYS A 35 -10.50 -80.05 -32.97
CA CYS A 35 -10.91 -79.36 -34.19
C CYS A 35 -9.67 -78.84 -34.95
N PRO A 36 -9.47 -79.22 -36.23
CA PRO A 36 -8.34 -78.75 -37.03
C PRO A 36 -8.53 -77.31 -37.55
N ASN A 37 -9.74 -76.74 -37.44
CA ASN A 37 -10.09 -75.49 -38.10
C ASN A 37 -9.70 -74.26 -37.27
N GLU A 38 -9.09 -73.28 -37.94
CA GLU A 38 -8.72 -72.00 -37.36
C GLU A 38 -9.95 -71.08 -37.20
N VAL A 39 -9.95 -70.27 -36.15
CA VAL A 39 -11.02 -69.30 -35.89
C VAL A 39 -10.66 -67.99 -36.57
N PRO A 40 -11.49 -67.48 -37.51
CA PRO A 40 -11.21 -66.24 -38.22
C PRO A 40 -11.12 -65.08 -37.22
N GLN A 41 -9.94 -64.45 -37.15
CA GLN A 41 -9.69 -63.26 -36.34
C GLN A 41 -10.25 -62.04 -37.08
N SER A 42 -11.19 -61.33 -36.48
CA SER A 42 -11.68 -60.06 -37.01
C SER A 42 -10.61 -58.97 -36.84
N ALA A 43 -10.10 -58.42 -37.94
CA ALA A 43 -9.00 -57.45 -37.96
C ALA A 43 -9.33 -56.05 -37.40
N GLY A 44 -10.52 -55.84 -36.81
CA GLY A 44 -10.91 -54.56 -36.21
C GLY A 44 -11.62 -54.77 -34.87
N GLY A 45 -11.02 -54.25 -33.79
CA GLY A 45 -11.62 -53.80 -32.52
C GLY A 45 -12.67 -54.64 -31.76
N GLY A 46 -13.06 -55.81 -32.25
CA GLY A 46 -14.13 -56.63 -31.72
C GLY A 46 -13.64 -57.76 -30.81
N ARG A 47 -14.51 -58.21 -29.92
CA ARG A 47 -14.23 -59.34 -29.00
C ARG A 47 -13.86 -60.58 -29.82
N PRO A 48 -12.69 -61.22 -29.59
CA PRO A 48 -12.20 -62.31 -30.43
C PRO A 48 -13.21 -63.47 -30.49
N LYS A 49 -13.43 -63.99 -31.70
CA LYS A 49 -14.19 -65.22 -31.89
C LYS A 49 -13.37 -66.39 -31.31
N VAL A 50 -14.06 -67.37 -30.74
CA VAL A 50 -13.43 -68.52 -30.04
C VAL A 50 -13.88 -69.86 -30.60
N VAL A 51 -14.74 -69.87 -31.63
CA VAL A 51 -15.27 -71.08 -32.29
C VAL A 51 -15.26 -70.87 -33.80
N CYS A 52 -15.09 -71.93 -34.60
CA CYS A 52 -14.89 -71.84 -36.05
C CYS A 52 -16.20 -71.77 -36.86
N GLU A 53 -17.37 -71.99 -36.24
CA GLU A 53 -18.71 -71.98 -36.89
C GLU A 53 -18.96 -73.07 -37.94
N GLU A 54 -17.97 -73.94 -38.21
CA GLU A 54 -18.06 -75.09 -39.10
C GLU A 54 -18.64 -76.35 -38.43
N TRP A 55 -19.03 -77.32 -39.24
CA TRP A 55 -19.47 -78.64 -38.79
C TRP A 55 -18.27 -79.57 -38.69
N VAL A 56 -18.02 -80.09 -37.49
CA VAL A 56 -16.97 -81.10 -37.25
C VAL A 56 -17.63 -82.25 -36.48
N ASP A 57 -17.46 -83.48 -36.98
CA ASP A 57 -17.98 -84.70 -36.36
C ASP A 57 -19.48 -84.66 -36.02
N GLY A 58 -20.30 -84.06 -36.90
CA GLY A 58 -21.76 -84.02 -36.74
C GLY A 58 -22.28 -82.97 -35.75
N LEU A 59 -21.41 -82.11 -35.19
CA LEU A 59 -21.80 -81.00 -34.33
C LEU A 59 -21.29 -79.66 -34.92
N ARG A 60 -22.18 -78.67 -35.05
CA ARG A 60 -21.77 -77.33 -35.48
C ARG A 60 -21.10 -76.56 -34.36
N HIS A 61 -19.89 -76.05 -34.59
CA HIS A 61 -19.11 -75.30 -33.60
C HIS A 61 -19.60 -73.85 -33.45
N THR A 62 -20.76 -73.66 -32.83
CA THR A 62 -21.34 -72.34 -32.54
C THR A 62 -21.11 -71.91 -31.09
N ARG A 63 -21.29 -70.61 -30.79
CA ARG A 63 -21.27 -70.11 -29.40
C ARG A 63 -22.35 -70.76 -28.53
N LEU A 64 -23.51 -71.06 -29.12
CA LEU A 64 -24.61 -71.73 -28.44
C LEU A 64 -24.21 -73.16 -28.02
N ASN A 65 -23.65 -73.95 -28.94
CA ASN A 65 -23.20 -75.31 -28.65
C ASN A 65 -22.02 -75.34 -27.68
N LYS A 66 -21.13 -74.33 -27.71
CA LYS A 66 -20.10 -74.13 -26.68
C LYS A 66 -20.71 -73.88 -25.29
N SER A 67 -21.73 -73.04 -25.19
CA SER A 67 -22.43 -72.80 -23.92
C SER A 67 -23.14 -74.05 -23.41
N LEU A 68 -23.75 -74.83 -24.31
CA LEU A 68 -24.42 -76.08 -23.97
C LEU A 68 -23.43 -77.19 -23.54
N ALA A 69 -22.28 -77.30 -24.22
CA ALA A 69 -21.19 -78.20 -23.84
C ALA A 69 -20.55 -77.80 -22.51
N LYS A 70 -20.32 -76.49 -22.27
CA LYS A 70 -19.80 -75.97 -20.98
C LYS A 70 -20.75 -76.25 -19.80
N ARG A 71 -22.06 -76.31 -20.07
CA ARG A 71 -23.10 -76.65 -19.08
C ARG A 71 -23.39 -78.16 -19.00
N GLY A 72 -22.61 -79.01 -19.69
CA GLY A 72 -22.75 -80.47 -19.65
C GLY A 72 -24.02 -81.02 -20.32
N ARG A 73 -24.75 -80.21 -21.11
CA ARG A 73 -26.02 -80.61 -21.74
C ARG A 73 -25.86 -81.31 -23.10
N ILE A 74 -24.66 -81.32 -23.65
CA ILE A 74 -24.28 -82.04 -24.87
C ILE A 74 -22.92 -82.69 -24.62
N THR A 75 -22.82 -83.99 -24.81
CA THR A 75 -21.56 -84.75 -24.76
C THR A 75 -20.85 -84.62 -26.11
N VAL A 76 -19.63 -84.08 -26.10
CA VAL A 76 -18.80 -83.97 -27.30
C VAL A 76 -18.10 -85.33 -27.52
N PRO A 77 -18.25 -85.99 -28.70
CA PRO A 77 -17.58 -87.25 -28.99
C PRO A 77 -16.05 -87.09 -29.03
N ALA A 78 -15.31 -88.09 -28.54
CA ALA A 78 -13.85 -88.11 -28.66
C ALA A 78 -13.42 -88.32 -30.12
N PRO A 79 -12.36 -87.65 -30.62
CA PRO A 79 -12.00 -87.72 -32.04
C PRO A 79 -11.40 -89.09 -32.39
N GLY A 80 -11.86 -89.73 -33.48
CA GLY A 80 -11.12 -90.80 -34.16
C GLY A 80 -11.77 -92.18 -34.34
N SER A 81 -13.09 -92.33 -34.43
CA SER A 81 -13.71 -93.62 -34.77
C SER A 81 -14.65 -93.50 -35.98
N GLY A 82 -14.15 -93.91 -37.14
CA GLY A 82 -14.94 -94.03 -38.36
C GLY A 82 -15.89 -95.24 -38.34
N GLY A 83 -16.78 -95.29 -39.32
CA GLY A 83 -17.45 -96.53 -39.69
C GLY A 83 -18.81 -96.40 -40.34
N VAL A 84 -18.83 -96.40 -41.68
CA VAL A 84 -19.68 -97.24 -42.56
C VAL A 84 -21.22 -97.19 -42.35
N GLY A 85 -21.94 -96.63 -43.35
CA GLY A 85 -23.40 -96.83 -43.55
C GLY A 85 -23.73 -98.24 -44.09
N PRO A 86 -24.79 -98.48 -44.88
CA PRO A 86 -25.96 -97.66 -45.26
C PRO A 86 -27.29 -98.44 -44.95
N SER A 87 -28.50 -97.98 -45.30
CA SER A 87 -29.16 -98.32 -46.57
C SER A 87 -30.60 -97.80 -46.63
N SER A 88 -31.00 -97.42 -47.84
CA SER A 88 -32.31 -97.00 -48.33
C SER A 88 -33.17 -98.21 -48.79
N GLY A 89 -34.49 -97.99 -48.96
CA GLY A 89 -35.44 -98.86 -49.71
C GLY A 89 -36.83 -98.83 -49.02
N LEU A 90 -37.95 -98.29 -49.52
CA LEU A 90 -38.67 -98.25 -50.81
C LEU A 90 -39.27 -99.59 -51.31
N ALA A 91 -40.57 -99.48 -51.69
CA ALA A 91 -41.45 -100.35 -52.49
C ALA A 91 -42.03 -101.62 -51.80
N ALA A 92 -43.35 -101.91 -51.74
CA ALA A 92 -44.50 -101.84 -52.66
C ALA A 92 -44.82 -103.17 -53.38
N GLN A 93 -46.14 -103.43 -53.53
CA GLN A 93 -46.85 -104.37 -54.42
C GLN A 93 -47.07 -105.83 -53.95
N GLU A 94 -48.33 -106.25 -53.74
CA GLU A 94 -49.30 -106.92 -54.69
C GLU A 94 -48.98 -108.43 -54.81
N SER A 95 -49.88 -109.41 -54.98
CA SER A 95 -51.26 -109.52 -55.47
C SER A 95 -51.72 -110.99 -55.25
N GLY A 96 -53.01 -111.26 -55.03
CA GLY A 96 -53.86 -112.06 -55.94
C GLY A 96 -54.16 -113.46 -55.36
N GLU A 97 -55.36 -114.04 -55.25
CA GLU A 97 -56.63 -114.08 -56.03
C GLU A 97 -56.93 -115.54 -56.45
N HIS A 98 -58.17 -115.99 -56.21
CA HIS A 98 -59.01 -116.91 -57.02
C HIS A 98 -58.50 -118.35 -57.32
N SER A 99 -59.28 -119.41 -57.58
CA SER A 99 -60.71 -119.76 -57.56
C SER A 99 -60.83 -121.25 -57.98
N ASP A 100 -61.89 -121.93 -57.55
CA ASP A 100 -62.67 -123.00 -58.23
C ASP A 100 -62.03 -124.25 -58.91
N LYS A 101 -62.44 -125.43 -58.39
CA LYS A 101 -62.97 -126.71 -59.00
C LYS A 101 -62.28 -127.33 -60.24
N PRO A 102 -62.39 -128.67 -60.46
CA PRO A 102 -63.56 -129.20 -61.17
C PRO A 102 -64.06 -130.60 -60.77
N VAL A 103 -65.31 -130.84 -61.20
CA VAL A 103 -66.07 -132.08 -61.30
C VAL A 103 -65.60 -132.93 -62.49
N THR A 104 -65.82 -134.24 -62.45
CA THR A 104 -66.12 -135.25 -63.52
C THR A 104 -65.39 -136.57 -63.19
N ALA A 105 -65.83 -137.79 -63.51
CA ALA A 105 -66.97 -138.39 -64.22
C ALA A 105 -67.01 -139.90 -63.82
N ALA A 106 -68.19 -140.46 -63.55
CA ALA A 106 -68.90 -141.46 -64.38
C ALA A 106 -68.15 -142.76 -64.75
N ARG A 107 -68.70 -143.90 -64.29
CA ARG A 107 -69.13 -145.07 -65.11
C ARG A 107 -69.80 -146.14 -64.24
N GLN A 108 -71.08 -146.43 -64.50
CA GLN A 108 -71.62 -147.72 -65.02
C GLN A 108 -71.94 -148.75 -63.90
N THR A 109 -73.01 -149.55 -63.92
CA THR A 109 -73.67 -150.26 -65.04
C THR A 109 -75.17 -150.51 -64.81
N TYR A 110 -75.88 -150.61 -65.95
CA TYR A 110 -77.28 -150.90 -66.24
C TYR A 110 -77.80 -152.30 -65.78
N GLY A 111 -77.18 -152.91 -64.77
CA GLY A 111 -77.52 -154.24 -64.22
C GLY A 111 -78.18 -154.23 -62.83
N GLN A 112 -78.16 -153.10 -62.11
CA GLN A 112 -78.91 -152.91 -60.85
C GLN A 112 -80.27 -152.23 -61.06
N VAL A 113 -80.65 -152.04 -62.33
CA VAL A 113 -81.86 -151.32 -62.77
C VAL A 113 -83.13 -152.19 -62.72
N LEU A 114 -83.05 -153.50 -62.44
CA LEU A 114 -84.25 -154.34 -62.26
C LEU A 114 -84.51 -154.82 -60.82
N ALA A 115 -83.55 -154.69 -59.90
CA ALA A 115 -83.70 -155.17 -58.51
C ALA A 115 -84.06 -154.07 -57.49
N HIS A 116 -83.83 -152.78 -57.80
CA HIS A 116 -84.18 -151.68 -56.88
C HIS A 116 -85.58 -151.09 -57.10
N VAL A 117 -86.16 -151.29 -58.29
CA VAL A 117 -87.50 -150.76 -58.64
C VAL A 117 -88.62 -151.45 -57.86
N GLN A 118 -88.41 -152.66 -57.32
CA GLN A 118 -89.41 -153.35 -56.49
C GLN A 118 -89.24 -153.12 -54.97
N ALA A 119 -88.08 -152.61 -54.50
CA ALA A 119 -87.83 -152.36 -53.07
C ALA A 119 -88.11 -150.90 -52.64
N THR A 120 -88.05 -149.94 -53.56
CA THR A 120 -88.17 -148.50 -53.23
C THR A 120 -89.62 -148.00 -53.16
N LEU A 121 -90.59 -148.81 -53.64
CA LEU A 121 -92.02 -148.50 -53.52
C LEU A 121 -92.58 -148.72 -52.10
N GLY A 122 -91.76 -149.16 -51.13
CA GLY A 122 -92.12 -149.28 -49.71
C GLY A 122 -91.69 -148.12 -48.79
N THR A 123 -90.83 -147.20 -49.25
CA THR A 123 -90.17 -146.20 -48.38
C THR A 123 -90.73 -144.78 -48.46
N LEU A 124 -91.88 -144.59 -49.11
CA LEU A 124 -92.55 -143.30 -49.32
C LEU A 124 -92.91 -142.51 -48.04
N PRO A 125 -93.14 -143.10 -46.84
CA PRO A 125 -93.37 -142.31 -45.63
C PRO A 125 -92.11 -141.62 -45.06
N GLY A 126 -90.91 -142.17 -45.25
CA GLY A 126 -89.66 -141.66 -44.63
C GLY A 126 -88.93 -140.55 -45.39
N LEU A 127 -89.53 -140.02 -46.46
CA LEU A 127 -88.94 -138.98 -47.31
C LEU A 127 -89.53 -137.58 -47.01
N VAL A 128 -90.72 -137.51 -46.41
CA VAL A 128 -91.33 -136.25 -45.96
C VAL A 128 -90.64 -135.70 -44.70
N GLU A 129 -90.26 -136.57 -43.76
CA GLU A 129 -89.61 -136.17 -42.50
C GLU A 129 -88.16 -135.66 -42.68
N ARG A 130 -87.45 -136.11 -43.72
CA ARG A 130 -86.08 -135.64 -44.02
C ARG A 130 -86.03 -134.27 -44.72
N LEU A 131 -87.09 -133.87 -45.43
CA LEU A 131 -87.18 -132.53 -46.04
C LEU A 131 -87.50 -131.44 -45.01
N GLU A 132 -88.25 -131.75 -43.94
CA GLU A 132 -88.50 -130.79 -42.85
C GLU A 132 -87.24 -130.48 -42.00
N VAL A 133 -86.38 -131.47 -41.77
CA VAL A 133 -85.13 -131.28 -41.01
C VAL A 133 -84.10 -130.45 -41.81
N ALA A 134 -84.05 -130.61 -43.13
CA ALA A 134 -83.20 -129.80 -44.00
C ALA A 134 -83.67 -128.34 -44.11
N ALA A 135 -84.98 -128.08 -44.00
CA ALA A 135 -85.52 -126.71 -44.03
C ALA A 135 -85.23 -125.93 -42.74
N ARG A 136 -85.21 -126.59 -41.55
CA ARG A 136 -84.86 -125.93 -40.28
C ARG A 136 -83.38 -125.52 -40.19
N THR A 137 -82.48 -126.30 -40.80
CA THR A 137 -81.04 -126.00 -40.77
C THR A 137 -80.63 -124.82 -41.66
N VAL A 138 -81.40 -124.50 -42.70
CA VAL A 138 -81.18 -123.29 -43.52
C VAL A 138 -81.71 -122.03 -42.82
N ALA A 139 -82.81 -122.14 -42.06
CA ALA A 139 -83.32 -121.03 -41.25
C ALA A 139 -82.35 -120.64 -40.10
N ASP A 140 -81.68 -121.60 -39.48
CA ASP A 140 -80.66 -121.33 -38.44
C ASP A 140 -79.40 -120.64 -39.00
N GLN A 141 -79.05 -120.83 -40.27
CA GLN A 141 -77.91 -120.16 -40.90
C GLN A 141 -78.20 -118.67 -41.17
N GLU A 142 -79.43 -118.32 -41.56
CA GLU A 142 -79.83 -116.91 -41.73
C GLU A 142 -79.95 -116.16 -40.39
N GLN A 143 -80.42 -116.84 -39.34
CA GLN A 143 -80.43 -116.32 -37.97
C GLN A 143 -79.00 -116.02 -37.48
N ALA A 144 -78.06 -116.95 -37.66
CA ALA A 144 -76.65 -116.76 -37.29
C ALA A 144 -75.99 -115.62 -38.09
N ALA A 145 -76.30 -115.49 -39.38
CA ALA A 145 -75.79 -114.38 -40.19
C ALA A 145 -76.35 -113.01 -39.74
N ALA A 146 -77.62 -112.96 -39.31
CA ALA A 146 -78.23 -111.75 -38.77
C ALA A 146 -77.64 -111.34 -37.41
N GLU A 147 -77.32 -112.32 -36.55
CA GLU A 147 -76.64 -112.09 -35.28
C GLU A 147 -75.20 -111.62 -35.47
N ILE A 148 -74.44 -112.23 -36.40
CA ILE A 148 -73.10 -111.77 -36.77
C ILE A 148 -73.15 -110.33 -37.30
N ALA A 149 -74.09 -110.03 -38.20
CA ALA A 149 -74.24 -108.67 -38.72
C ALA A 149 -74.69 -107.67 -37.64
N ALA A 150 -75.47 -108.09 -36.64
CA ALA A 150 -75.85 -107.26 -35.50
C ALA A 150 -74.66 -107.00 -34.55
N VAL A 151 -73.85 -108.03 -34.27
CA VAL A 151 -72.63 -107.93 -33.47
C VAL A 151 -71.58 -107.08 -34.20
N GLU A 152 -71.43 -107.22 -35.52
CA GLU A 152 -70.53 -106.38 -36.30
C GLU A 152 -70.97 -104.92 -36.34
N ARG A 153 -72.27 -104.64 -36.49
CA ARG A 153 -72.79 -103.27 -36.38
C ARG A 153 -72.59 -102.69 -34.98
N SER A 154 -72.83 -103.50 -33.95
CA SER A 154 -72.60 -103.08 -32.56
C SER A 154 -71.11 -102.86 -32.26
N SER A 155 -70.24 -103.73 -32.77
CA SER A 155 -68.79 -103.61 -32.64
C SER A 155 -68.26 -102.38 -33.38
N ARG A 156 -68.72 -102.12 -34.61
CA ARG A 156 -68.38 -100.90 -35.36
C ARG A 156 -68.88 -99.66 -34.65
N ALA A 157 -70.10 -99.65 -34.14
CA ALA A 157 -70.62 -98.52 -33.37
C ALA A 157 -69.80 -98.26 -32.08
N LEU A 158 -69.32 -99.32 -31.41
CA LEU A 158 -68.44 -99.19 -30.25
C LEU A 158 -67.04 -98.70 -30.63
N VAL A 159 -66.51 -99.14 -31.78
CA VAL A 159 -65.23 -98.63 -32.32
C VAL A 159 -65.38 -97.17 -32.70
N ASP A 160 -66.41 -96.78 -33.44
CA ASP A 160 -66.68 -95.40 -33.84
C ASP A 160 -66.88 -94.50 -32.61
N ALA A 161 -67.59 -94.98 -31.59
CA ALA A 161 -67.74 -94.27 -30.32
C ALA A 161 -66.40 -94.11 -29.58
N ALA A 162 -65.59 -95.18 -29.51
CA ALA A 162 -64.26 -95.12 -28.89
C ALA A 162 -63.28 -94.23 -29.67
N GLU A 163 -63.39 -94.18 -31.00
CA GLU A 163 -62.61 -93.28 -31.84
C GLU A 163 -63.05 -91.83 -31.70
N ALA A 164 -64.36 -91.58 -31.62
CA ALA A 164 -64.91 -90.27 -31.32
C ALA A 164 -64.49 -89.77 -29.92
N ASP A 165 -64.52 -90.64 -28.91
CA ASP A 165 -64.06 -90.32 -27.55
C ASP A 165 -62.55 -90.05 -27.52
N ARG A 166 -61.76 -90.84 -28.25
CA ARG A 166 -60.31 -90.64 -28.38
C ARG A 166 -60.00 -89.30 -29.06
N ASP A 167 -60.74 -88.95 -30.11
CA ASP A 167 -60.52 -87.72 -30.86
C ASP A 167 -61.03 -86.50 -30.08
N ALA A 168 -62.12 -86.63 -29.33
CA ALA A 168 -62.59 -85.64 -28.36
C ALA A 168 -61.56 -85.43 -27.23
N ALA A 169 -60.98 -86.51 -26.68
CA ALA A 169 -59.92 -86.44 -25.68
C ALA A 169 -58.64 -85.79 -26.25
N ARG A 170 -58.28 -86.08 -27.50
CA ARG A 170 -57.16 -85.43 -28.19
C ARG A 170 -57.42 -83.96 -28.46
N ALA A 171 -58.64 -83.59 -28.85
CA ALA A 171 -59.03 -82.20 -29.03
C ALA A 171 -58.99 -81.43 -27.71
N ALA A 172 -59.51 -82.01 -26.62
CA ALA A 172 -59.43 -81.45 -25.28
C ALA A 172 -57.97 -81.31 -24.79
N ALA A 173 -57.11 -82.30 -25.05
CA ALA A 173 -55.69 -82.23 -24.72
C ALA A 173 -54.97 -81.13 -25.52
N ARG A 174 -55.31 -80.93 -26.80
CA ARG A 174 -54.78 -79.82 -27.60
C ARG A 174 -55.26 -78.47 -27.11
N ALA A 175 -56.54 -78.35 -26.76
CA ALA A 175 -57.09 -77.13 -26.18
C ALA A 175 -56.39 -76.79 -24.85
N SER A 176 -56.23 -77.77 -23.96
CA SER A 176 -55.50 -77.59 -22.69
C SER A 176 -54.02 -77.24 -22.91
N ALA A 177 -53.38 -77.83 -23.92
CA ALA A 177 -52.00 -77.48 -24.29
C ALA A 177 -51.91 -76.04 -24.84
N GLN A 178 -52.86 -75.61 -25.67
CA GLN A 178 -52.93 -74.24 -26.17
C GLN A 178 -53.21 -73.24 -25.04
N GLU A 179 -54.08 -73.57 -24.09
CA GLU A 179 -54.33 -72.77 -22.89
C GLU A 179 -53.08 -72.67 -22.00
N ALA A 180 -52.34 -73.77 -21.84
CA ALA A 180 -51.08 -73.78 -21.11
C ALA A 180 -50.00 -72.95 -21.81
N GLU A 181 -49.87 -73.05 -23.13
CA GLU A 181 -48.97 -72.22 -23.94
C GLU A 181 -49.36 -70.73 -23.86
N ALA A 182 -50.65 -70.42 -23.92
CA ALA A 182 -51.15 -69.05 -23.78
C ALA A 182 -50.91 -68.49 -22.36
N ALA A 183 -51.10 -69.30 -21.32
CA ALA A 183 -50.81 -68.93 -19.93
C ALA A 183 -49.31 -68.71 -19.71
N GLU A 184 -48.46 -69.56 -20.29
CA GLU A 184 -47.01 -69.40 -20.26
C GLU A 184 -46.57 -68.13 -21.00
N ALA A 185 -47.12 -67.87 -22.20
CA ALA A 185 -46.85 -66.65 -22.95
C ALA A 185 -47.29 -65.39 -22.19
N ALA A 186 -48.45 -65.44 -21.53
CA ALA A 186 -48.92 -64.34 -20.67
C ALA A 186 -48.01 -64.14 -19.45
N ARG A 187 -47.51 -65.22 -18.83
CA ARG A 187 -46.55 -65.12 -17.73
C ARG A 187 -45.24 -64.48 -18.18
N VAL A 188 -44.68 -64.92 -19.31
CA VAL A 188 -43.45 -64.34 -19.89
C VAL A 188 -43.65 -62.87 -20.25
N ALA A 189 -44.80 -62.50 -20.81
CA ALA A 189 -45.13 -61.09 -21.09
C ALA A 189 -45.24 -60.25 -19.82
N ALA A 190 -45.87 -60.78 -18.76
CA ALA A 190 -45.96 -60.12 -17.47
C ALA A 190 -44.59 -59.97 -16.79
N GLU A 191 -43.74 -61.00 -16.87
CA GLU A 191 -42.35 -60.96 -16.39
C GLU A 191 -41.55 -59.87 -17.14
N ALA A 192 -41.67 -59.77 -18.47
CA ALA A 192 -40.99 -58.73 -19.26
C ALA A 192 -41.48 -57.30 -18.92
N VAL A 193 -42.79 -57.12 -18.68
CA VAL A 193 -43.34 -55.83 -18.22
C VAL A 193 -42.84 -55.49 -16.82
N ALA A 194 -42.75 -56.48 -15.92
CA ALA A 194 -42.22 -56.28 -14.58
C ALA A 194 -40.73 -55.91 -14.60
N GLU A 195 -39.93 -56.58 -15.44
CA GLU A 195 -38.51 -56.25 -15.65
C GLU A 195 -38.36 -54.81 -16.18
N THR A 196 -39.14 -54.44 -17.19
CA THR A 196 -39.15 -53.06 -17.72
C THR A 196 -39.59 -52.04 -16.65
N ALA A 197 -40.56 -52.37 -15.79
CA ALA A 197 -41.01 -51.49 -14.73
C ALA A 197 -39.93 -51.27 -13.67
N LEU A 198 -39.19 -52.33 -13.31
CA LEU A 198 -38.05 -52.25 -12.37
C LEU A 198 -36.91 -51.42 -12.98
N GLU A 199 -36.54 -51.62 -14.25
CA GLU A 199 -35.53 -50.80 -14.93
C GLU A 199 -35.91 -49.31 -14.96
N ASN A 200 -37.20 -49.01 -15.18
CA ASN A 200 -37.71 -47.64 -15.13
C ASN A 200 -37.66 -47.05 -13.72
N GLU A 201 -37.96 -47.84 -12.68
CA GLU A 201 -37.85 -47.43 -11.28
C GLU A 201 -36.39 -47.14 -10.89
N GLU A 202 -35.45 -48.03 -11.25
CA GLU A 202 -34.01 -47.82 -11.05
C GLU A 202 -33.52 -46.56 -11.75
N THR A 203 -33.98 -46.31 -12.98
CA THR A 203 -33.64 -45.09 -13.74
C THR A 203 -34.21 -43.83 -13.07
N ALA A 204 -35.45 -43.90 -12.57
CA ALA A 204 -36.10 -42.79 -11.86
C ALA A 204 -35.42 -42.50 -10.51
N ASP A 205 -35.00 -43.54 -9.79
CA ASP A 205 -34.25 -43.43 -8.55
C ASP A 205 -32.86 -42.82 -8.78
N ALA A 206 -32.15 -43.26 -9.81
CA ALA A 206 -30.87 -42.67 -10.22
C ALA A 206 -31.03 -41.17 -10.56
N ALA A 207 -32.05 -40.81 -11.34
CA ALA A 207 -32.34 -39.42 -11.67
C ALA A 207 -32.70 -38.58 -10.42
N ARG A 208 -33.42 -39.14 -9.45
CA ARG A 208 -33.72 -38.50 -8.16
C ARG A 208 -32.45 -38.25 -7.35
N VAL A 209 -31.56 -39.23 -7.26
CA VAL A 209 -30.28 -39.09 -6.57
C VAL A 209 -29.42 -38.00 -7.22
N GLU A 210 -29.36 -37.99 -8.56
CA GLU A 210 -28.64 -36.95 -9.31
C GLU A 210 -29.24 -35.56 -9.09
N ALA A 211 -30.58 -35.42 -9.09
CA ALA A 211 -31.26 -34.16 -8.83
C ALA A 211 -30.99 -33.65 -7.39
N LEU A 212 -31.02 -34.53 -6.39
CA LEU A 212 -30.67 -34.16 -5.01
C LEU A 212 -29.20 -33.76 -4.87
N ALA A 213 -28.29 -34.45 -5.55
CA ALA A 213 -26.88 -34.08 -5.58
C ALA A 213 -26.67 -32.72 -6.26
N ALA A 214 -27.38 -32.45 -7.36
CA ALA A 214 -27.34 -31.15 -8.04
C ALA A 214 -27.91 -30.02 -7.17
N GLN A 215 -29.01 -30.27 -6.43
CA GLN A 215 -29.57 -29.31 -5.48
C GLN A 215 -28.58 -29.02 -4.35
N ALA A 216 -27.98 -30.05 -3.74
CA ALA A 216 -26.99 -29.87 -2.69
C ALA A 216 -25.77 -29.09 -3.19
N ALA A 217 -25.30 -29.35 -4.41
CA ALA A 217 -24.22 -28.59 -5.03
C ALA A 217 -24.62 -27.13 -5.27
N ALA A 218 -25.84 -26.86 -5.73
CA ALA A 218 -26.35 -25.50 -5.91
C ALA A 218 -26.47 -24.74 -4.58
N GLU A 219 -26.93 -25.40 -3.51
CA GLU A 219 -27.00 -24.83 -2.16
C GLU A 219 -25.60 -24.51 -1.61
N GLN A 220 -24.62 -25.38 -1.84
CA GLN A 220 -23.22 -25.12 -1.48
C GLN A 220 -22.66 -23.92 -2.23
N VAL A 221 -22.89 -23.83 -3.54
CA VAL A 221 -22.45 -22.67 -4.34
C VAL A 221 -23.13 -21.39 -3.86
N ALA A 222 -24.44 -21.42 -3.61
CA ALA A 222 -25.17 -20.27 -3.06
C ALA A 222 -24.65 -19.85 -1.68
N GLY A 223 -24.31 -20.82 -0.83
CA GLY A 223 -23.65 -20.59 0.46
C GLY A 223 -22.29 -19.91 0.30
N GLN A 224 -21.44 -20.42 -0.58
CA GLN A 224 -20.12 -19.84 -0.87
C GLN A 224 -20.24 -18.42 -1.44
N GLN A 225 -21.22 -18.15 -2.31
CA GLN A 225 -21.43 -16.83 -2.89
C GLN A 225 -21.92 -15.82 -1.84
N ARG A 226 -22.82 -16.23 -0.94
CA ARG A 226 -23.24 -15.39 0.20
C ARG A 226 -22.04 -15.05 1.09
N GLN A 227 -21.24 -16.04 1.46
CA GLN A 227 -20.06 -15.80 2.28
C GLN A 227 -19.07 -14.84 1.61
N ARG A 228 -18.80 -15.01 0.30
CA ARG A 228 -17.95 -14.07 -0.45
C ARG A 228 -18.54 -12.67 -0.50
N ALA A 229 -19.86 -12.53 -0.60
CA ALA A 229 -20.53 -11.23 -0.58
C ALA A 229 -20.40 -10.57 0.80
N ASP A 230 -20.62 -11.32 1.88
CA ASP A 230 -20.46 -10.84 3.26
C ASP A 230 -19.00 -10.42 3.53
N ASP A 231 -18.01 -11.22 3.10
CA ASP A 231 -16.58 -10.91 3.23
C ASP A 231 -16.20 -9.65 2.43
N ALA A 232 -16.76 -9.49 1.23
CA ALA A 232 -16.56 -8.31 0.40
C ALA A 232 -17.18 -7.06 1.03
N GLU A 233 -18.39 -7.16 1.60
CA GLU A 233 -19.04 -6.06 2.31
C GLU A 233 -18.24 -5.64 3.54
N GLN A 234 -17.78 -6.60 4.34
CA GLN A 234 -16.91 -6.33 5.49
C GLN A 234 -15.61 -5.63 5.07
N THR A 235 -15.01 -6.06 3.96
CA THR A 235 -13.81 -5.42 3.40
C THR A 235 -14.10 -3.99 2.97
N LEU A 236 -15.23 -3.72 2.29
CA LEU A 236 -15.63 -2.37 1.89
C LEU A 236 -15.88 -1.46 3.10
N VAL A 237 -16.51 -1.97 4.16
CA VAL A 237 -16.70 -1.25 5.41
C VAL A 237 -15.36 -0.93 6.07
N ALA A 238 -14.42 -1.89 6.09
CA ALA A 238 -13.07 -1.67 6.62
C ALA A 238 -12.32 -0.59 5.84
N VAL A 239 -12.31 -0.67 4.50
CA VAL A 239 -11.67 0.32 3.62
C VAL A 239 -12.31 1.71 3.77
N ARG A 240 -13.65 1.80 3.87
CA ARG A 240 -14.33 3.08 4.10
C ARG A 240 -13.90 3.72 5.41
N ARG A 241 -13.80 2.94 6.50
CA ARG A 241 -13.30 3.43 7.80
C ARG A 241 -11.85 3.86 7.73
N GLU A 242 -11.01 3.14 6.98
CA GLU A 242 -9.62 3.58 6.76
C GLU A 242 -9.56 4.89 5.99
N LEU A 243 -10.36 5.04 4.93
CA LEU A 243 -10.46 6.26 4.16
C LEU A 243 -10.90 7.44 5.04
N GLU A 244 -11.94 7.27 5.86
CA GLU A 244 -12.39 8.26 6.84
C GLU A 244 -11.26 8.66 7.79
N ARG A 245 -10.58 7.70 8.41
CA ARG A 245 -9.43 7.98 9.30
C ARG A 245 -8.29 8.71 8.58
N THR A 246 -8.00 8.36 7.32
CA THR A 246 -6.96 9.06 6.55
C THR A 246 -7.40 10.47 6.17
N GLY A 247 -8.68 10.68 5.90
CA GLY A 247 -9.28 12.00 5.67
C GLY A 247 -9.21 12.88 6.91
N GLU A 248 -9.55 12.35 8.08
CA GLU A 248 -9.43 13.05 9.36
C GLU A 248 -7.97 13.45 9.67
N ARG A 249 -7.02 12.54 9.45
CA ARG A 249 -5.58 12.86 9.60
C ARG A 249 -5.12 13.93 8.62
N ALA A 250 -5.54 13.85 7.36
CA ALA A 250 -5.21 14.85 6.36
C ALA A 250 -5.78 16.24 6.73
N ALA A 251 -7.01 16.28 7.24
CA ALA A 251 -7.64 17.51 7.73
C ALA A 251 -6.90 18.08 8.95
N ALA A 252 -6.48 17.24 9.90
CA ALA A 252 -5.68 17.65 11.05
C ALA A 252 -4.33 18.25 10.62
N PHE A 253 -3.60 17.58 9.71
CA PHE A 253 -2.35 18.11 9.17
C PHE A 253 -2.53 19.42 8.40
N ALA A 254 -3.63 19.57 7.65
CA ALA A 254 -3.93 20.82 6.97
C ALA A 254 -4.17 21.97 7.97
N ALA A 255 -4.87 21.72 9.08
CA ALA A 255 -5.07 22.69 10.15
C ALA A 255 -3.75 23.06 10.87
N GLU A 256 -2.89 22.07 11.15
CA GLU A 256 -1.57 22.32 11.73
C GLU A 256 -0.67 23.14 10.79
N LEU A 257 -0.69 22.85 9.49
CA LEU A 257 0.06 23.60 8.49
C LEU A 257 -0.40 25.06 8.40
N GLU A 258 -1.71 25.29 8.45
CA GLU A 258 -2.26 26.64 8.43
C GLU A 258 -1.88 27.41 9.71
N GLN A 259 -1.99 26.78 10.87
CA GLN A 259 -1.52 27.37 12.12
C GLN A 259 -0.02 27.70 12.08
N ALA A 260 0.81 26.83 11.50
CA ALA A 260 2.23 27.07 11.33
C ALA A 260 2.51 28.25 10.39
N ARG A 261 1.71 28.42 9.32
CA ARG A 261 1.82 29.57 8.41
C ARG A 261 1.48 30.88 9.11
N THR A 262 0.35 30.93 9.82
CA THR A 262 -0.04 32.12 10.59
C THR A 262 1.06 32.50 11.60
N ARG A 263 1.58 31.53 12.38
CA ARG A 263 2.71 31.79 13.31
C ARG A 263 3.95 32.31 12.59
N ALA A 264 4.26 31.79 11.41
CA ALA A 264 5.40 32.26 10.62
C ALA A 264 5.20 33.69 10.09
N GLU A 265 3.98 34.07 9.75
CA GLU A 265 3.63 35.44 9.36
C GLU A 265 3.72 36.40 10.56
N ASP A 266 3.19 36.00 11.71
CA ASP A 266 3.28 36.79 12.96
C ASP A 266 4.75 37.04 13.35
N LEU A 267 5.58 36.00 13.35
CA LEU A 267 7.01 36.10 13.67
C LEU A 267 7.77 36.97 12.66
N ARG A 268 7.39 36.93 11.38
CA ARG A 268 7.97 37.85 10.38
C ARG A 268 7.58 39.30 10.69
N GLY A 269 6.31 39.54 11.04
CA GLY A 269 5.83 40.86 11.45
C GLY A 269 6.51 41.38 12.72
N GLU A 270 6.78 40.51 13.70
CA GLU A 270 7.58 40.85 14.90
C GLU A 270 9.03 41.17 14.55
N LEU A 271 9.65 40.37 13.68
CA LEU A 271 11.04 40.59 13.25
C LEU A 271 11.20 41.94 12.53
N GLU A 272 10.28 42.30 11.63
CA GLU A 272 10.34 43.60 10.94
C GLU A 272 10.12 44.77 11.89
N ARG A 273 9.22 44.64 12.88
CA ARG A 273 9.07 45.65 13.94
C ARG A 273 10.34 45.81 14.76
N ALA A 274 10.96 44.71 15.20
CA ALA A 274 12.20 44.75 15.95
C ALA A 274 13.38 45.36 15.15
N LYS A 275 13.45 45.11 13.83
CA LYS A 275 14.43 45.75 12.95
C LYS A 275 14.20 47.26 12.87
N GLN A 276 12.95 47.70 12.74
CA GLN A 276 12.62 49.12 12.70
C GLN A 276 12.99 49.80 14.02
N GLU A 277 12.62 49.22 15.17
CA GLU A 277 12.98 49.73 16.49
C GLU A 277 14.50 49.82 16.67
N ALA A 278 15.26 48.81 16.22
CA ALA A 278 16.71 48.83 16.26
C ALA A 278 17.31 49.95 15.38
N ALA A 279 16.73 50.20 14.20
CA ALA A 279 17.15 51.28 13.31
C ALA A 279 16.86 52.66 13.94
N ASP A 280 15.69 52.83 14.56
CA ASP A 280 15.30 54.07 15.24
C ASP A 280 16.21 54.35 16.43
N LEU A 281 16.50 53.34 17.25
CA LEU A 281 17.46 53.44 18.37
C LEU A 281 18.88 53.75 17.90
N ALA A 282 19.31 53.18 16.77
CA ALA A 282 20.62 53.48 16.18
C ALA A 282 20.70 54.93 15.69
N ALA A 283 19.64 55.45 15.08
CA ALA A 283 19.54 56.85 14.65
C ALA A 283 19.56 57.80 15.86
N GLU A 284 18.80 57.50 16.90
CA GLU A 284 18.78 58.29 18.13
C GLU A 284 20.14 58.28 18.83
N ARG A 285 20.81 57.12 18.90
CA ARG A 285 22.18 57.03 19.42
C ARG A 285 23.14 57.91 18.62
N ALA A 286 23.06 57.89 17.28
CA ALA A 286 23.93 58.70 16.43
C ALA A 286 23.70 60.20 16.67
N ARG A 287 22.44 60.62 16.82
CA ARG A 287 22.07 61.99 17.18
C ARG A 287 22.66 62.41 18.52
N LEU A 288 22.46 61.61 19.58
CA LEU A 288 22.97 61.91 20.92
C LEU A 288 24.51 61.98 20.97
N VAL A 289 25.19 61.13 20.20
CA VAL A 289 26.66 61.22 20.04
C VAL A 289 27.05 62.54 19.38
N GLY A 290 26.34 62.96 18.32
CA GLY A 290 26.57 64.26 17.69
C GLY A 290 26.33 65.45 18.63
N GLU A 291 25.26 65.42 19.43
CA GLU A 291 24.96 66.44 20.45
C GLU A 291 26.05 66.49 21.53
N LEU A 292 26.55 65.33 21.97
CA LEU A 292 27.64 65.24 22.95
C LEU A 292 28.95 65.82 22.39
N ASP A 293 29.30 65.51 21.15
CA ASP A 293 30.51 66.02 20.52
C ASP A 293 30.43 67.53 20.29
N ALA A 294 29.26 68.05 19.90
CA ALA A 294 29.02 69.49 19.82
C ALA A 294 29.17 70.17 21.20
N ALA A 295 28.59 69.59 22.25
CA ALA A 295 28.73 70.12 23.61
C ALA A 295 30.19 70.11 24.10
N ARG A 296 30.97 69.09 23.74
CA ARG A 296 32.41 69.03 24.03
C ARG A 296 33.18 70.13 23.30
N ALA A 297 32.88 70.37 22.02
CA ALA A 297 33.53 71.43 21.25
C ALA A 297 33.28 72.81 21.89
N VAL A 298 32.04 73.10 22.27
CA VAL A 298 31.68 74.34 22.99
C VAL A 298 32.44 74.44 24.32
N LEU A 299 32.53 73.35 25.09
CA LEU A 299 33.26 73.35 26.35
C LEU A 299 34.76 73.66 26.18
N GLU A 300 35.39 73.12 25.13
CA GLU A 300 36.79 73.41 24.82
C GLU A 300 37.00 74.87 24.38
N GLU A 301 36.07 75.43 23.60
CA GLU A 301 36.09 76.84 23.22
C GLU A 301 35.98 77.77 24.44
N GLU A 302 35.03 77.49 25.33
CA GLU A 302 34.87 78.23 26.60
C GLU A 302 36.11 78.13 27.49
N ARG A 303 36.73 76.94 27.57
CA ARG A 303 38.00 76.77 28.31
C ARG A 303 39.13 77.61 27.73
N ALA A 304 39.24 77.66 26.40
CA ALA A 304 40.22 78.48 25.71
C ALA A 304 39.97 79.98 25.97
N ALA A 305 38.72 80.43 25.87
CA ALA A 305 38.31 81.79 26.16
C ALA A 305 38.64 82.21 27.61
N ILE A 306 38.33 81.35 28.60
CA ILE A 306 38.72 81.57 30.00
C ILE A 306 40.25 81.67 30.14
N GLY A 307 41.01 80.84 29.42
CA GLY A 307 42.48 80.90 29.39
C GLY A 307 43.01 82.24 28.87
N GLN A 308 42.41 82.76 27.79
CA GLN A 308 42.75 84.08 27.24
C GLN A 308 42.46 85.20 28.24
N VAL A 309 41.24 85.22 28.80
CA VAL A 309 40.85 86.22 29.82
C VAL A 309 41.79 86.21 31.02
N ARG A 310 42.20 85.03 31.50
CA ARG A 310 43.20 84.93 32.59
C ARG A 310 44.55 85.54 32.22
N THR A 311 45.00 85.34 30.98
CA THR A 311 46.26 85.88 30.49
C THR A 311 46.20 87.40 30.33
N GLU A 312 45.08 87.92 29.82
CA GLU A 312 44.81 89.36 29.72
C GLU A 312 44.77 90.00 31.11
N LEU A 313 44.08 89.39 32.07
CA LEU A 313 44.01 89.88 33.45
C LEU A 313 45.39 89.91 34.12
N ALA A 314 46.21 88.87 33.93
CA ALA A 314 47.58 88.85 34.44
C ALA A 314 48.42 89.97 33.81
N THR A 315 48.30 90.18 32.51
CA THR A 315 48.99 91.25 31.77
C THR A 315 48.55 92.63 32.25
N ALA A 316 47.24 92.86 32.41
CA ALA A 316 46.69 94.11 32.91
C ALA A 316 47.17 94.40 34.35
N THR A 317 47.21 93.37 35.19
CA THR A 317 47.71 93.45 36.57
C THR A 317 49.20 93.82 36.60
N ALA A 318 50.03 93.20 35.75
CA ALA A 318 51.45 93.54 35.62
C ALA A 318 51.66 94.99 35.13
N LYS A 319 50.90 95.44 34.12
CA LYS A 319 50.93 96.82 33.64
C LYS A 319 50.53 97.81 34.73
N LEU A 320 49.50 97.50 35.51
CA LEU A 320 49.07 98.33 36.64
C LEU A 320 50.15 98.41 37.73
N GLY A 321 50.83 97.29 38.02
CA GLY A 321 51.99 97.27 38.92
C GLY A 321 53.11 98.19 38.44
N ALA A 322 53.54 98.04 37.19
CA ALA A 322 54.59 98.88 36.61
C ALA A 322 54.21 100.38 36.57
N ALA A 323 52.94 100.70 36.30
CA ALA A 323 52.45 102.08 36.33
C ALA A 323 52.49 102.66 37.76
N ARG A 324 52.17 101.88 38.78
CA ARG A 324 52.30 102.29 40.19
C ARG A 324 53.76 102.55 40.55
N ASP A 325 54.66 101.62 40.22
CA ASP A 325 56.10 101.79 40.49
C ASP A 325 56.67 103.05 39.79
N SER A 326 56.23 103.32 38.55
CA SER A 326 56.61 104.53 37.83
C SER A 326 56.06 105.79 38.50
N ALA A 327 54.81 105.77 38.98
CA ALA A 327 54.22 106.91 39.69
C ALA A 327 54.94 107.18 41.02
N ASP A 328 55.32 106.12 41.75
CA ASP A 328 56.10 106.24 42.99
C ASP A 328 57.51 106.78 42.73
N ARG A 329 58.17 106.35 41.63
CA ARG A 329 59.45 106.93 41.20
C ARG A 329 59.34 108.43 40.90
N VAL A 330 58.36 108.84 40.10
CA VAL A 330 58.13 110.26 39.77
C VAL A 330 57.81 111.06 41.04
N ARG A 331 57.06 110.50 42.00
CA ARG A 331 56.81 111.13 43.30
C ARG A 331 58.11 111.34 44.07
N GLY A 332 58.98 110.32 44.14
CA GLY A 332 60.30 110.42 44.77
C GLY A 332 61.22 111.44 44.10
N GLU A 333 61.26 111.48 42.77
CA GLU A 333 62.01 112.49 42.00
C GLU A 333 61.50 113.91 42.28
N LEU A 334 60.18 114.09 42.37
CA LEU A 334 59.57 115.37 42.71
C LEU A 334 59.92 115.81 44.14
N GLU A 335 59.90 114.90 45.11
CA GLU A 335 60.32 115.17 46.49
C GLU A 335 61.80 115.56 46.57
N ALA A 336 62.67 114.84 45.85
CA ALA A 336 64.09 115.18 45.75
C ALA A 336 64.31 116.56 45.12
N ALA A 337 63.62 116.87 44.01
CA ALA A 337 63.71 118.17 43.35
C ALA A 337 63.22 119.31 44.26
N ARG A 338 62.16 119.09 45.04
CA ARG A 338 61.72 120.05 46.08
C ARG A 338 62.78 120.26 47.14
N GLY A 339 63.44 119.20 47.59
CA GLY A 339 64.58 119.29 48.52
C GLY A 339 65.70 120.18 47.99
N VAL A 340 66.11 119.97 46.74
CA VAL A 340 67.13 120.82 46.08
C VAL A 340 66.69 122.29 46.00
N VAL A 341 65.42 122.55 45.64
CA VAL A 341 64.91 123.93 45.60
C VAL A 341 64.93 124.59 46.98
N GLU A 342 64.59 123.88 48.05
CA GLU A 342 64.68 124.41 49.42
C GLU A 342 66.13 124.66 49.85
N GLU A 343 67.07 123.78 49.49
CA GLU A 343 68.51 123.98 49.73
C GLU A 343 69.03 125.22 48.99
N GLU A 344 68.74 125.35 47.69
CA GLU A 344 69.11 126.52 46.89
C GLU A 344 68.47 127.81 47.43
N ARG A 345 67.22 127.76 47.91
CA ARG A 345 66.58 128.91 48.59
C ARG A 345 67.32 129.29 49.87
N ALA A 346 67.77 128.31 50.65
CA ALA A 346 68.56 128.55 51.85
C ALA A 346 69.92 129.18 51.50
N VAL A 347 70.61 128.67 50.47
CA VAL A 347 71.88 129.24 49.95
C VAL A 347 71.68 130.67 49.46
N ILE A 348 70.65 130.93 48.64
CA ILE A 348 70.31 132.30 48.21
C ILE A 348 70.04 133.21 49.42
N GLY A 349 69.36 132.70 50.45
CA GLY A 349 69.13 133.43 51.71
C GLY A 349 70.43 133.79 52.43
N GLN A 350 71.38 132.85 52.51
CA GLN A 350 72.71 133.08 53.07
C GLN A 350 73.49 134.12 52.26
N VAL A 351 73.59 133.95 50.95
CA VAL A 351 74.27 134.89 50.04
C VAL A 351 73.67 136.29 50.15
N ARG A 352 72.35 136.44 50.25
CA ARG A 352 71.70 137.74 50.48
C ARG A 352 72.11 138.38 51.81
N THR A 353 72.24 137.57 52.86
CA THR A 353 72.68 138.04 54.18
C THR A 353 74.13 138.47 54.16
N GLU A 354 75.00 137.68 53.51
CA GLU A 354 76.41 138.01 53.29
C GLU A 354 76.56 139.28 52.46
N LEU A 355 75.79 139.42 51.37
CA LEU A 355 75.78 140.63 50.54
C LEU A 355 75.32 141.86 51.32
N ALA A 356 74.26 141.74 52.13
CA ALA A 356 73.80 142.82 53.00
C ALA A 356 74.88 143.21 54.02
N THR A 357 75.55 142.23 54.62
CA THR A 357 76.66 142.45 55.56
C THR A 357 77.83 143.15 54.89
N ALA A 358 78.27 142.67 53.72
CA ALA A 358 79.34 143.29 52.95
C ALA A 358 78.99 144.71 52.50
N THR A 359 77.74 144.96 52.12
CA THR A 359 77.25 146.31 51.77
C THR A 359 77.29 147.23 52.98
N ALA A 360 76.80 146.78 54.14
CA ALA A 360 76.86 147.56 55.38
C ALA A 360 78.31 147.84 55.82
N GLN A 361 79.22 146.86 55.68
CA GLN A 361 80.65 147.05 55.92
C GLN A 361 81.26 148.07 54.96
N LEU A 362 80.92 148.02 53.67
CA LEU A 362 81.38 148.99 52.68
C LEU A 362 80.87 150.41 52.99
N GLU A 363 79.59 150.56 53.36
CA GLU A 363 79.02 151.84 53.77
C GLU A 363 79.66 152.37 55.07
N ALA A 364 79.94 151.50 56.04
CA ALA A 364 80.67 151.87 57.25
C ALA A 364 82.10 152.33 56.92
N ALA A 365 82.81 151.60 56.06
CA ALA A 365 84.16 151.96 55.61
C ALA A 365 84.17 153.29 54.82
N ARG A 366 83.15 153.54 53.99
CA ARG A 366 82.97 154.83 53.31
C ARG A 366 82.75 155.97 54.30
N ARG A 367 81.83 155.80 55.25
CA ARG A 367 81.60 156.78 56.33
C ARG A 367 82.87 157.07 57.13
N GLN A 368 83.64 156.03 57.47
CA GLN A 368 84.92 156.20 58.14
C GLN A 368 85.90 157.00 57.27
N SER A 369 86.05 156.65 55.99
CA SER A 369 86.92 157.38 55.07
C SER A 369 86.50 158.84 54.88
N ASP A 370 85.19 159.12 54.85
CA ASP A 370 84.68 160.49 54.72
C ASP A 370 84.92 161.28 56.00
N ALA A 371 84.70 160.68 57.18
CA ALA A 371 85.06 161.26 58.47
C ALA A 371 86.57 161.52 58.57
N ASP A 372 87.42 160.58 58.13
CA ASP A 372 88.87 160.74 58.13
C ASP A 372 89.31 161.88 57.19
N ARG A 373 88.63 162.03 56.03
CA ARG A 373 88.83 163.16 55.10
C ARG A 373 88.39 164.48 55.71
N GLU A 374 87.24 164.54 56.37
CA GLU A 374 86.79 165.73 57.09
C GLU A 374 87.78 166.12 58.19
N HIS A 375 88.19 165.18 59.04
CA HIS A 375 89.21 165.43 60.06
C HIS A 375 90.55 165.86 59.44
N ALA A 376 90.94 165.29 58.30
CA ALA A 376 92.15 165.72 57.59
C ALA A 376 92.01 167.14 57.01
N ALA A 377 90.83 167.48 56.47
CA ALA A 377 90.52 168.81 55.95
C ALA A 377 90.48 169.85 57.08
N GLU A 378 89.90 169.51 58.23
CA GLU A 378 89.89 170.33 59.44
C GLU A 378 91.31 170.55 59.97
N ARG A 379 92.14 169.50 60.08
CA ARG A 379 93.56 169.65 60.44
C ARG A 379 94.31 170.56 59.47
N LEU A 380 94.03 170.47 58.17
CA LEU A 380 94.62 171.35 57.15
C LEU A 380 94.12 172.79 57.28
N ALA A 381 92.84 173.00 57.59
CA ALA A 381 92.27 174.33 57.84
C ALA A 381 92.89 174.97 59.09
N ASP A 382 93.04 174.22 60.18
CA ASP A 382 93.74 174.66 61.39
C ASP A 382 95.21 175.00 61.10
N GLN A 383 95.90 174.18 60.30
CA GLN A 383 97.27 174.47 59.87
C GLN A 383 97.36 175.76 59.04
N ARG A 384 96.39 175.98 58.13
CA ARG A 384 96.31 177.21 57.34
C ARG A 384 96.02 178.42 58.22
N ALA A 385 95.08 178.33 59.15
CA ALA A 385 94.78 179.40 60.10
C ALA A 385 96.02 179.76 60.93
N ARG A 386 96.77 178.76 61.43
CA ARG A 386 98.05 178.99 62.11
C ARG A 386 99.10 179.64 61.22
N ALA A 387 99.14 179.28 59.93
CA ALA A 387 100.03 179.89 58.96
C ALA A 387 99.63 181.36 58.66
N ASP A 388 98.34 181.64 58.50
CA ASP A 388 97.80 182.98 58.29
C ASP A 388 98.03 183.87 59.52
N ASP A 389 97.82 183.35 60.73
CA ASP A 389 98.16 184.02 61.99
C ASP A 389 99.66 184.33 62.09
N ALA A 390 100.51 183.39 61.65
CA ALA A 390 101.96 183.60 61.59
C ALA A 390 102.35 184.66 60.54
N VAL A 391 101.66 184.71 59.39
CA VAL A 391 101.83 185.74 58.37
C VAL A 391 101.38 187.10 58.90
N ALA A 392 100.23 187.19 59.55
CA ALA A 392 99.73 188.41 60.18
C ALA A 392 100.66 188.90 61.30
N ALA A 393 101.25 187.98 62.08
CA ALA A 393 102.29 188.31 63.05
C ALA A 393 103.57 188.84 62.37
N ALA A 394 103.97 188.25 61.24
CA ALA A 394 105.10 188.74 60.46
C ALA A 394 104.83 190.12 59.82
N GLU A 395 103.60 190.41 59.40
CA GLU A 395 103.19 191.73 58.90
C GLU A 395 103.14 192.78 59.99
N ARG A 396 102.64 192.44 61.19
CA ARG A 396 102.73 193.31 62.37
C ARG A 396 104.18 193.65 62.68
N LEU A 397 105.07 192.64 62.74
CA LEU A 397 106.50 192.84 62.93
C LEU A 397 107.14 193.71 61.84
N ARG A 398 106.74 193.56 60.56
CA ARG A 398 107.21 194.41 59.45
C ARG A 398 106.73 195.86 59.58
N THR A 399 105.50 196.06 60.07
CA THR A 399 104.91 197.39 60.28
C THR A 399 105.60 198.10 61.44
N GLU A 400 105.85 197.40 62.55
CA GLU A 400 106.69 197.87 63.66
C GLU A 400 108.10 198.22 63.18
N LEU A 401 108.70 197.39 62.31
CA LEU A 401 110.01 197.69 61.71
C LEU A 401 109.99 198.91 60.79
N ALA A 402 108.87 199.16 60.11
CA ALA A 402 108.69 200.33 59.24
C ALA A 402 108.47 201.62 60.05
N GLU A 403 107.75 201.54 61.18
CA GLU A 403 107.62 202.64 62.14
C GLU A 403 108.97 202.97 62.79
N LEU A 404 109.71 201.96 63.27
CA LEU A 404 111.07 202.14 63.80
C LEU A 404 112.02 202.77 62.76
N ARG A 405 111.88 202.41 61.48
CA ARG A 405 112.64 203.03 60.38
C ARG A 405 112.23 204.48 60.09
N ARG A 406 110.95 204.82 60.21
CA ARG A 406 110.46 206.21 60.06
C ARG A 406 110.90 207.07 61.24
N GLU A 407 110.83 206.57 62.47
CA GLU A 407 111.35 207.24 63.67
C GLU A 407 112.87 207.49 63.55
N HIS A 408 113.60 206.56 62.94
CA HIS A 408 115.03 206.75 62.67
C HIS A 408 115.31 207.79 61.56
N ALA A 409 114.43 207.91 60.57
CA ALA A 409 114.53 208.94 59.52
C ALA A 409 114.16 210.34 60.06
N ASP A 410 113.15 210.44 60.92
CA ASP A 410 112.73 211.70 61.59
C ASP A 410 113.75 212.20 62.63
N THR A 411 114.60 211.32 63.15
CA THR A 411 115.76 211.70 63.98
C THR A 411 116.96 212.16 63.12
N GLN A 412 117.21 211.55 61.96
CA GLN A 412 118.30 211.96 61.06
C GLN A 412 118.05 213.28 60.30
N ALA A 413 116.79 213.66 60.06
CA ALA A 413 116.45 214.91 59.39
C ALA A 413 116.48 216.15 60.31
N ARG A 414 116.50 215.96 61.64
CA ARG A 414 116.60 217.04 62.64
C ARG A 414 118.05 217.43 63.00
N GLU A 415 119.05 216.76 62.41
CA GLU A 415 120.49 216.97 62.67
C GLU A 415 121.28 217.55 61.47
N LYS A 416 120.61 218.09 60.45
CA LYS A 416 121.21 218.85 59.33
C LYS A 416 120.42 220.11 59.08
#